data_AF-A0A843E4D2-F1
#
_entry.id   AF-A0A843E4D2-F1
#
_cell.length_a   1.000
_cell.length_b   1.000
_cell.length_c   1.000
_cell.angle_alpha   90.00
_cell.angle_beta   90.00
_cell.angle_gamma   90.00
#
_symmetry.space_group_name_H-M   'P 1'
#
loop_
_entity.id
_entity.type
_entity.pdbx_description
1 polymer ?
#
loop_
_entity_poly.entity_id
_entity_poly.type
_entity_poly.pdbx_seq_one_letter_code
_entity_poly.pdbx_strand_id
1 'polypeptide(L)'
;MRDIDELKKAPGLSLKRYLILFISNVLGVYLISSGLNLTLSNLGHVVLLIFIVATFNFVVWPFITKILMPFFVWTFGIAALSLNGGVYVFFGHFLGIDFPGWGVIILPLTIAFISMILSVIFANHEDNPHYSAMLREAQRKRKGEPKNYPGVIIAEIDGLAYDVLCEAVEKGHMPTVKSMIESKTHTLKKWETDLSSQTGASQAGILHGNNENISAFRWIEKENDNQIMQCSGISKVKVLEERISDGNGLLVDDGASRSNLFSGDTDDVIV
;
A
#
# COMPACT_ATOMS: atom_id res chain seq x y z
N MET A 1 9.98 -20.94 -5.07
CA MET A 1 8.88 -20.28 -5.79
C MET A 1 7.60 -20.74 -5.11
N ARG A 2 6.91 -19.85 -4.37
CA ARG A 2 5.66 -20.25 -3.69
C ARG A 2 4.65 -20.67 -4.74
N ASP A 3 3.90 -21.72 -4.45
CA ASP A 3 2.89 -22.23 -5.36
C ASP A 3 1.83 -21.14 -5.59
N ILE A 4 1.45 -20.89 -6.84
CA ILE A 4 0.38 -19.93 -7.16
C ILE A 4 -0.92 -20.35 -6.46
N ASP A 5 -1.09 -21.64 -6.19
CA ASP A 5 -2.21 -22.17 -5.43
C ASP A 5 -2.12 -21.90 -3.92
N GLU A 6 -0.92 -21.69 -3.36
CA GLU A 6 -0.78 -21.18 -1.98
C GLU A 6 -1.20 -19.71 -1.87
N LEU A 7 -0.90 -18.89 -2.89
CA LEU A 7 -1.33 -17.48 -2.95
C LEU A 7 -2.85 -17.32 -3.09
N LYS A 8 -3.55 -18.36 -3.58
CA LYS A 8 -5.02 -18.40 -3.64
C LYS A 8 -5.67 -18.71 -2.29
N LYS A 9 -4.95 -19.32 -1.34
CA LYS A 9 -5.50 -19.62 -0.01
C LYS A 9 -5.89 -18.30 0.66
N ALA A 10 -7.11 -18.26 1.19
CA ALA A 10 -7.56 -17.09 1.93
C ALA A 10 -6.55 -16.84 3.06
N PRO A 11 -6.21 -15.58 3.36
CA PRO A 11 -5.53 -15.29 4.61
C PRO A 11 -6.44 -15.85 5.70
N GLY A 12 -6.00 -16.94 6.33
CA GLY A 12 -6.76 -17.52 7.41
C GLY A 12 -6.90 -16.42 8.45
N LEU A 13 -8.14 -16.09 8.85
CA LEU A 13 -8.31 -15.28 10.04
C LEU A 13 -7.56 -16.02 11.15
N SER A 14 -6.43 -15.47 11.59
CA SER A 14 -5.68 -16.05 12.69
C SER A 14 -6.55 -15.87 13.92
N LEU A 15 -7.32 -16.91 14.24
CA LEU A 15 -8.21 -16.94 15.40
C LEU A 15 -7.43 -16.57 16.67
N LYS A 16 -6.15 -16.97 16.73
CA LYS A 16 -5.20 -16.58 17.78
C LYS A 16 -5.03 -15.06 17.88
N ARG A 17 -4.83 -14.36 16.76
CA ARG A 17 -4.65 -12.89 16.74
C ARG A 17 -5.91 -12.17 17.22
N TYR A 18 -7.08 -12.60 16.76
CA TYR A 18 -8.35 -12.02 17.21
C TYR A 18 -8.61 -12.29 18.69
N LEU A 19 -8.31 -13.49 19.17
CA LEU A 19 -8.44 -13.84 20.59
C LEU A 19 -7.51 -13.00 21.47
N ILE A 20 -6.27 -12.77 21.04
CA ILE A 20 -5.31 -11.93 21.77
C ILE A 20 -5.80 -10.48 21.80
N LEU A 21 -6.21 -9.91 20.66
CA LEU A 21 -6.75 -8.55 20.62
C LEU A 21 -8.01 -8.41 21.50
N PHE A 22 -8.88 -9.42 21.49
CA PHE A 22 -10.06 -9.45 22.33
C PHE A 22 -9.70 -9.45 23.82
N ILE A 23 -8.82 -10.36 24.25
CA ILE A 23 -8.37 -10.46 25.65
C ILE A 23 -7.67 -9.16 26.08
N SER A 24 -6.82 -8.59 25.23
CA SER A 24 -6.12 -7.34 25.54
C SER A 24 -7.06 -6.14 25.64
N ASN A 25 -8.11 -6.08 24.82
CA ASN A 25 -9.12 -5.04 24.95
C ASN A 25 -9.92 -5.22 26.26
N VAL A 26 -10.26 -6.45 26.65
CA VAL A 26 -10.90 -6.74 27.95
C VAL A 26 -10.03 -6.28 29.11
N LEU A 27 -8.73 -6.60 29.09
CA LEU A 27 -7.78 -6.15 30.08
C LEU A 27 -7.61 -4.62 30.09
N GLY A 28 -7.59 -3.99 28.90
CA GLY A 28 -7.52 -2.54 28.76
C GLY A 28 -8.69 -1.83 29.40
N VAL A 29 -9.92 -2.27 29.13
CA VAL A 29 -11.13 -1.71 29.77
C VAL A 29 -11.11 -1.93 31.28
N TYR A 30 -10.69 -3.11 31.73
CA TYR A 30 -10.59 -3.42 33.16
C TYR A 30 -9.58 -2.52 33.88
N LEU A 31 -8.37 -2.33 33.34
CA LEU A 31 -7.35 -1.44 33.93
C LEU A 31 -7.81 0.02 34.02
N ILE A 32 -8.51 0.50 32.99
CA ILE A 32 -9.01 1.87 32.94
C ILE A 32 -10.20 2.08 33.89
N SER A 33 -11.03 1.06 34.09
CA SER A 33 -12.18 1.14 35.00
C SER A 33 -11.78 1.48 36.44
N SER A 34 -10.60 1.02 36.87
CA SER A 34 -10.03 1.37 38.18
C SER A 34 -9.60 2.85 38.28
N GLY A 35 -9.37 3.54 37.17
CA GLY A 35 -8.93 4.93 37.12
C GLY A 35 -9.99 5.96 36.74
N LEU A 36 -11.11 5.54 36.13
CA LEU A 36 -12.16 6.43 35.59
C LEU A 36 -13.49 6.42 36.37
N ASN A 37 -13.53 5.85 37.58
CA ASN A 37 -14.77 5.69 38.37
C ASN A 37 -15.91 5.04 37.55
N LEU A 38 -15.58 4.07 36.70
CA LEU A 38 -16.59 3.32 35.95
C LEU A 38 -17.30 2.37 36.91
N THR A 39 -18.63 2.42 36.95
CA THR A 39 -19.46 1.51 37.75
C THR A 39 -19.53 0.15 37.07
N LEU A 40 -18.47 -0.65 37.25
CA LEU A 40 -18.47 -2.03 36.77
C LEU A 40 -19.30 -2.91 37.70
N SER A 41 -20.55 -3.13 37.33
CA SER A 41 -21.47 -4.01 38.06
C SER A 41 -21.11 -5.49 37.90
N ASN A 42 -20.55 -5.89 36.75
CA ASN A 42 -20.18 -7.29 36.47
C ASN A 42 -19.12 -7.39 35.34
N LEU A 43 -18.08 -8.21 35.54
CA LEU A 43 -17.05 -8.50 34.52
C LEU A 43 -17.65 -9.13 33.26
N GLY A 44 -18.75 -9.89 33.39
CA GLY A 44 -19.49 -10.45 32.27
C GLY A 44 -20.06 -9.39 31.31
N HIS A 45 -20.51 -8.24 31.83
CA HIS A 45 -21.03 -7.15 30.99
C HIS A 45 -19.92 -6.46 30.19
N VAL A 46 -18.71 -6.36 30.75
CA VAL A 46 -17.54 -5.80 30.04
C VAL A 46 -17.13 -6.70 28.88
N VAL A 47 -17.07 -8.01 29.11
CA VAL A 47 -16.76 -8.99 28.06
C VAL A 47 -17.82 -8.94 26.96
N LEU A 48 -19.10 -8.87 27.33
CA LEU A 48 -20.20 -8.77 26.38
C LEU A 48 -20.16 -7.46 25.58
N LEU A 49 -19.87 -6.32 26.22
CA LEU A 49 -19.70 -5.04 25.55
C LEU A 49 -18.60 -5.11 24.47
N ILE A 50 -17.43 -5.63 24.83
CA ILE A 50 -16.30 -5.74 23.90
C ILE A 50 -16.62 -6.69 22.75
N PHE A 51 -17.35 -7.77 23.02
CA PHE A 51 -17.82 -8.69 21.98
C PHE A 51 -18.79 -8.01 21.01
N ILE A 52 -19.75 -7.25 21.52
CA ILE A 52 -20.70 -6.50 20.69
C ILE A 52 -19.98 -5.44 19.85
N VAL A 53 -19.08 -4.66 20.47
CA VAL A 53 -18.32 -3.62 19.75
C VAL A 53 -17.37 -4.23 18.72
N ALA A 54 -16.71 -5.34 19.03
CA ALA A 54 -15.88 -6.07 18.06
C ALA A 54 -16.72 -6.57 16.88
N THR A 55 -17.92 -7.10 17.15
CA THR A 55 -18.86 -7.53 16.10
C THR A 55 -19.34 -6.35 15.26
N PHE A 56 -19.66 -5.22 15.88
CA PHE A 56 -20.02 -3.99 15.19
C PHE A 56 -18.88 -3.50 14.28
N ASN A 57 -17.65 -3.50 14.79
CA ASN A 57 -16.47 -3.12 14.01
C ASN A 57 -16.14 -4.09 12.88
N PHE A 58 -16.49 -5.36 13.02
CA PHE A 58 -16.32 -6.35 11.97
C PHE A 58 -17.39 -6.25 10.87
N VAL A 59 -18.65 -6.07 11.26
CA VAL A 59 -19.80 -6.13 10.33
C VAL A 59 -20.18 -4.75 9.81
N VAL A 60 -20.38 -3.76 10.69
CA VAL A 60 -21.02 -2.48 10.36
C VAL A 60 -19.99 -1.43 9.97
N TRP A 61 -18.87 -1.37 10.67
CA TRP A 61 -17.82 -0.36 10.43
C TRP A 61 -17.26 -0.30 9.00
N PRO A 62 -17.08 -1.42 8.26
CA PRO A 62 -16.67 -1.36 6.86
C PRO A 62 -17.65 -0.59 5.96
N PHE A 63 -18.95 -0.72 6.21
CA PHE A 63 -19.98 0.01 5.46
C PHE A 63 -19.98 1.50 5.82
N ILE A 64 -19.88 1.81 7.12
CA ILE A 64 -19.78 3.20 7.60
C ILE A 64 -18.55 3.88 6.98
N THR A 65 -17.40 3.21 7.04
CA THR A 65 -16.15 3.74 6.50
C THR A 65 -16.25 3.96 5.00
N LYS A 66 -16.84 3.02 4.24
CA LYS A 66 -17.03 3.19 2.80
C LYS A 66 -17.84 4.42 2.42
N ILE A 67 -18.85 4.77 3.22
CA ILE A 67 -19.75 5.92 2.96
C ILE A 67 -19.17 7.23 3.51
N LEU A 68 -18.61 7.21 4.72
CA LEU A 68 -18.16 8.40 5.46
C LEU A 68 -16.66 8.69 5.31
N MET A 69 -15.90 7.93 4.53
CA MET A 69 -14.44 8.14 4.36
C MET A 69 -14.06 9.58 4.00
N PRO A 70 -14.71 10.27 3.03
CA PRO A 70 -14.38 11.66 2.73
C PRO A 70 -14.55 12.59 3.94
N PHE A 71 -15.59 12.36 4.74
CA PHE A 71 -15.87 13.11 5.95
C PHE A 71 -14.86 12.83 7.07
N PHE A 72 -14.45 11.56 7.25
CA PHE A 72 -13.40 11.19 8.19
C PHE A 72 -12.05 11.83 7.85
N VAL A 73 -11.69 11.87 6.56
CA VAL A 73 -10.47 12.53 6.10
C VAL A 73 -10.53 14.03 6.37
N TRP A 74 -11.65 14.69 6.04
CA TRP A 74 -11.82 16.12 6.25
C TRP A 74 -11.75 16.52 7.74
N THR A 75 -12.20 15.65 8.64
CA THR A 75 -12.17 15.86 10.09
C THR A 75 -10.89 15.33 10.76
N PHE A 76 -9.87 14.95 9.98
CA PHE A 76 -8.62 14.35 10.48
C PHE A 76 -8.85 13.18 11.45
N GLY A 77 -9.90 12.38 11.21
CA GLY A 77 -10.24 11.21 12.03
C GLY A 77 -10.98 11.51 13.34
N ILE A 78 -11.19 12.78 13.72
CA ILE A 78 -11.93 13.13 14.95
C ILE A 78 -13.35 12.58 14.90
N ALA A 79 -14.03 12.69 13.76
CA ALA A 79 -15.38 12.15 13.62
C ALA A 79 -15.44 10.63 13.76
N ALA A 80 -14.41 9.91 13.28
CA ALA A 80 -14.33 8.46 13.44
C ALA A 80 -14.15 8.08 14.92
N LEU A 81 -13.32 8.82 15.67
CA LEU A 81 -13.12 8.62 17.09
C LEU A 81 -14.39 8.91 17.90
N SER A 82 -15.07 10.02 17.61
CA SER A 82 -16.35 10.37 18.25
C SER A 82 -17.44 9.34 17.97
N LEU A 83 -17.55 8.85 16.72
CA LEU A 83 -18.53 7.83 16.36
C LEU A 83 -18.22 6.51 17.07
N ASN A 84 -16.96 6.12 17.14
CA ASN A 84 -16.54 4.91 17.86
C ASN A 84 -16.83 5.02 19.37
N GLY A 85 -16.51 6.16 20.00
CA GLY A 85 -16.88 6.43 21.40
C GLY A 85 -18.38 6.39 21.64
N GLY A 86 -19.18 6.94 20.70
CA GLY A 86 -20.63 6.85 20.73
C GLY A 86 -21.15 5.42 20.72
N VAL A 87 -20.51 4.51 19.98
CA VAL A 87 -20.85 3.07 19.97
C VAL A 87 -20.63 2.45 21.35
N TYR A 88 -19.51 2.76 22.02
CA TYR A 88 -19.26 2.27 23.38
C TYR A 88 -20.31 2.78 24.37
N VAL A 89 -20.64 4.08 24.33
CA VAL A 89 -21.64 4.66 25.22
C VAL A 89 -23.02 4.06 24.96
N PHE A 90 -23.42 3.95 23.68
CA PHE A 90 -24.70 3.40 23.30
C PHE A 90 -24.88 1.97 23.83
N PHE A 91 -23.96 1.06 23.50
CA PHE A 91 -24.07 -0.33 23.95
C PHE A 91 -23.79 -0.50 25.44
N GLY A 92 -22.90 0.28 26.03
CA GLY A 92 -22.65 0.22 27.47
C GLY A 92 -23.85 0.66 28.29
N HIS A 93 -24.60 1.68 27.85
CA HIS A 93 -25.83 2.09 28.51
C HIS A 93 -26.86 0.94 28.59
N PHE A 94 -27.05 0.18 27.50
CA PHE A 94 -27.93 -1.01 27.51
C PHE A 94 -27.45 -2.13 28.45
N LEU A 95 -26.16 -2.14 28.79
CA LEU A 95 -25.54 -3.13 29.68
C LEU A 95 -25.38 -2.60 31.13
N GLY A 96 -25.90 -1.41 31.42
CA GLY A 96 -25.78 -0.76 32.73
C GLY A 96 -24.36 -0.30 33.07
N ILE A 97 -23.57 0.05 32.04
CA ILE A 97 -22.23 0.63 32.17
C ILE A 97 -22.33 2.12 31.81
N ASP A 98 -22.18 2.97 32.81
CA ASP A 98 -22.17 4.41 32.61
C ASP A 98 -20.73 4.91 32.41
N PHE A 99 -20.55 5.79 31.43
CA PHE A 99 -19.27 6.44 31.14
C PHE A 99 -19.35 7.93 31.50
N PRO A 100 -18.96 8.32 32.72
CA PRO A 100 -19.03 9.71 33.13
C PRO A 100 -17.90 10.55 32.49
N GLY A 101 -18.24 11.79 32.11
CA GLY A 101 -17.29 12.82 31.70
C GLY A 101 -16.34 12.38 30.58
N TRP A 102 -15.03 12.41 30.87
CA TRP A 102 -13.97 12.08 29.92
C TRP A 102 -13.88 10.59 29.57
N GLY A 103 -14.58 9.70 30.28
CA GLY A 103 -14.55 8.26 30.02
C GLY A 103 -15.01 7.87 28.62
N VAL A 104 -15.92 8.66 28.04
CA VAL A 104 -16.41 8.49 26.65
C VAL A 104 -15.30 8.63 25.62
N ILE A 105 -14.29 9.45 25.90
CA ILE A 105 -13.18 9.75 24.98
C ILE A 105 -11.96 8.89 25.31
N ILE A 106 -11.62 8.78 26.61
CA ILE A 106 -10.42 8.08 27.06
C ILE A 106 -10.51 6.58 26.73
N LEU A 107 -11.68 5.95 26.92
CA LEU A 107 -11.87 4.53 26.66
C LEU A 107 -11.57 4.11 25.21
N PRO A 108 -12.25 4.65 24.18
CA PRO A 108 -11.96 4.28 22.79
C PRO A 108 -10.53 4.65 22.39
N LEU A 109 -9.98 5.75 22.93
CA LEU A 109 -8.61 6.17 22.66
C LEU A 109 -7.58 5.18 23.23
N THR A 110 -7.77 4.70 24.46
CA THR A 110 -6.88 3.70 25.05
C THR A 110 -7.03 2.34 24.37
N ILE A 111 -8.24 1.93 24.01
CA ILE A 111 -8.47 0.69 23.24
C ILE A 111 -7.77 0.79 21.88
N ALA A 112 -7.88 1.93 21.19
CA ALA A 112 -7.18 2.18 19.93
C ALA A 112 -5.66 2.13 20.13
N PHE A 113 -5.14 2.74 21.20
CA PHE A 113 -3.71 2.74 21.52
C PHE A 113 -3.16 1.34 21.84
N ILE A 114 -3.87 0.55 22.66
CA ILE A 114 -3.52 -0.85 22.96
C ILE A 114 -3.56 -1.67 21.68
N SER A 115 -4.62 -1.52 20.87
CA SER A 115 -4.75 -2.22 19.59
C SER A 115 -3.63 -1.86 18.62
N MET A 116 -3.20 -0.59 18.59
CA MET A 116 -2.07 -0.13 17.80
C MET A 116 -0.76 -0.81 18.23
N ILE A 117 -0.43 -0.79 19.52
CA ILE A 117 0.79 -1.44 20.05
C ILE A 117 0.78 -2.93 19.73
N LEU A 118 -0.33 -3.61 19.98
CA LEU A 118 -0.47 -5.03 19.68
C LEU A 118 -0.38 -5.30 18.18
N SER A 119 -0.93 -4.43 17.34
CA SER A 119 -0.80 -4.56 15.90
C SER A 119 0.65 -4.43 15.43
N VAL A 120 1.46 -3.62 16.10
CA VAL A 120 2.92 -3.52 15.83
C VAL A 120 3.64 -4.77 16.33
N ILE A 121 3.36 -5.24 17.54
CA ILE A 121 4.00 -6.44 18.11
C ILE A 121 3.65 -7.70 17.30
N PHE A 122 2.39 -7.82 16.85
CA PHE A 122 1.90 -8.93 16.03
C PHE A 122 1.98 -8.66 14.53
N ALA A 123 2.70 -7.62 14.10
CA ALA A 123 3.08 -7.44 12.71
C ALA A 123 4.13 -8.51 12.34
N ASN A 124 3.72 -9.77 12.30
CA ASN A 124 4.53 -10.81 11.70
C ASN A 124 4.65 -10.53 10.20
N HIS A 125 5.87 -10.68 9.68
CA HIS A 125 6.19 -10.53 8.26
C HIS A 125 5.58 -11.60 7.35
N GLU A 126 4.81 -12.53 7.90
CA GLU A 126 4.27 -13.66 7.16
C GLU A 126 2.81 -13.40 6.76
N ASP A 127 2.64 -13.32 5.43
CA ASP A 127 1.41 -13.32 4.66
C ASP A 127 0.49 -12.12 4.87
N ASN A 128 0.84 -11.04 4.16
CA ASN A 128 0.03 -9.85 4.08
C ASN A 128 -1.35 -10.17 3.44
N PRO A 129 -2.46 -10.19 4.21
CA PRO A 129 -3.81 -10.44 3.69
C PRO A 129 -4.20 -9.45 2.60
N HIS A 130 -3.58 -8.27 2.61
CA HIS A 130 -3.77 -7.26 1.58
C HIS A 130 -3.26 -7.72 0.22
N TYR A 131 -2.12 -8.45 0.17
CA TYR A 131 -1.55 -8.93 -1.10
C TYR A 131 -2.47 -9.96 -1.76
N SER A 132 -2.98 -10.93 -0.99
CA SER A 132 -3.91 -11.93 -1.50
C SER A 132 -5.26 -11.33 -1.90
N ALA A 133 -5.75 -10.31 -1.16
CA ALA A 133 -6.94 -9.56 -1.54
C ALA A 133 -6.75 -8.78 -2.85
N MET A 134 -5.61 -8.09 -3.02
CA MET A 134 -5.28 -7.38 -4.27
C MET A 134 -5.15 -8.33 -5.45
N LEU A 135 -4.47 -9.46 -5.29
CA LEU A 135 -4.36 -10.50 -6.33
C LEU A 135 -5.72 -11.05 -6.74
N ARG A 136 -6.62 -11.28 -5.78
CA ARG A 136 -7.99 -11.74 -6.06
C ARG A 136 -8.81 -10.69 -6.81
N GLU A 137 -8.70 -9.43 -6.40
CA GLU A 137 -9.39 -8.35 -7.08
C GLU A 137 -8.87 -8.19 -8.51
N ALA A 138 -7.56 -8.27 -8.70
CA ALA A 138 -6.94 -8.29 -10.03
C ALA A 138 -7.43 -9.48 -10.87
N GLN A 139 -7.52 -10.68 -10.30
CA GLN A 139 -8.08 -11.86 -10.99
C GLN A 139 -9.55 -11.70 -11.36
N ARG A 140 -10.37 -11.12 -10.47
CA ARG A 140 -11.79 -10.86 -10.74
C ARG A 140 -12.01 -9.77 -11.80
N LYS A 141 -11.15 -8.76 -11.81
CA LYS A 141 -11.20 -7.65 -12.77
C LYS A 141 -10.54 -8.01 -14.11
N ARG A 142 -9.71 -9.07 -14.15
CA ARG A 142 -9.09 -9.56 -15.38
C ARG A 142 -10.19 -9.90 -16.39
N LYS A 143 -10.16 -9.21 -17.53
CA LYS A 143 -11.01 -9.52 -18.69
C LYS A 143 -10.22 -10.44 -19.63
N GLY A 144 -10.86 -11.52 -20.09
CA GLY A 144 -10.27 -12.47 -21.04
C GLY A 144 -9.46 -13.60 -20.42
N GLU A 145 -9.21 -14.62 -21.24
CA GLU A 145 -8.42 -15.79 -20.88
C GLU A 145 -6.92 -15.47 -20.81
N PRO A 146 -6.13 -16.21 -20.02
CA PRO A 146 -4.69 -16.09 -20.05
C PRO A 146 -4.13 -16.35 -21.45
N LYS A 147 -3.28 -15.44 -21.92
CA LYS A 147 -2.51 -15.62 -23.14
C LYS A 147 -1.55 -16.80 -22.93
N ASN A 148 -1.55 -17.75 -23.85
CA ASN A 148 -0.73 -18.98 -23.80
C ASN A 148 0.65 -18.83 -24.46
N TYR A 149 1.12 -17.59 -24.63
CA TYR A 149 2.43 -17.26 -25.17
C TYR A 149 3.25 -16.46 -24.14
N PRO A 150 4.59 -16.53 -24.18
CA PRO A 150 5.43 -15.79 -23.24
C PRO A 150 5.26 -14.28 -23.44
N GLY A 151 5.22 -13.54 -22.33
CA GLY A 151 5.28 -12.08 -22.31
C GLY A 151 6.59 -11.58 -21.71
N VAL A 152 6.87 -10.29 -21.87
CA VAL A 152 8.03 -9.63 -21.28
C VAL A 152 7.55 -8.72 -20.16
N ILE A 153 8.22 -8.77 -19.01
CA ILE A 153 8.05 -7.80 -17.93
C ILE A 153 9.38 -7.09 -17.77
N ILE A 154 9.35 -5.76 -17.88
CA ILE A 154 10.49 -4.90 -17.63
C ILE A 154 10.21 -4.20 -16.31
N ALA A 155 11.13 -4.35 -15.36
CA ALA A 155 11.03 -3.74 -14.04
C ALA A 155 12.21 -2.79 -13.86
N GLU A 156 11.90 -1.53 -13.64
CA GLU A 156 12.87 -0.47 -13.39
C GLU A 156 12.94 -0.20 -11.88
N ILE A 157 14.14 -0.27 -11.31
CA ILE A 157 14.38 0.04 -9.90
C ILE A 157 15.18 1.33 -9.86
N ASP A 158 14.48 2.44 -9.61
CA ASP A 158 15.10 3.77 -9.58
C ASP A 158 16.23 3.84 -8.53
N GLY A 159 17.36 4.41 -8.93
CA GLY A 159 18.54 4.56 -8.08
C GLY A 159 19.33 3.27 -7.78
N LEU A 160 19.00 2.13 -8.38
CA LEU A 160 19.73 0.88 -8.15
C LEU A 160 21.03 0.81 -8.97
N ALA A 161 22.14 1.20 -8.34
CA ALA A 161 23.47 1.04 -8.92
C ALA A 161 23.92 -0.43 -9.00
N TYR A 162 24.74 -0.75 -10.00
CA TYR A 162 25.30 -2.10 -10.20
C TYR A 162 26.01 -2.64 -8.96
N ASP A 163 26.91 -1.84 -8.36
CA ASP A 163 27.70 -2.29 -7.20
C ASP A 163 26.83 -2.51 -5.96
N VAL A 164 25.77 -1.71 -5.80
CA VAL A 164 24.78 -1.86 -4.71
C VAL A 164 23.98 -3.15 -4.89
N LEU A 165 23.58 -3.50 -6.11
CA LEU A 165 22.92 -4.76 -6.40
C LEU A 165 23.83 -5.96 -6.07
N CYS A 166 25.10 -5.91 -6.47
CA CYS A 166 26.09 -6.94 -6.15
C CYS A 166 26.24 -7.10 -4.63
N GLU A 167 26.44 -6.01 -3.89
CA GLU A 167 26.56 -6.02 -2.43
C GLU A 167 25.31 -6.60 -1.76
N ALA A 168 24.11 -6.24 -2.23
CA ALA A 168 22.84 -6.76 -1.70
C ALA A 168 22.68 -8.27 -1.94
N VAL A 169 23.12 -8.77 -3.10
CA VAL A 169 23.14 -10.20 -3.44
C VAL A 169 24.13 -10.95 -2.55
N GLU A 170 25.34 -10.41 -2.35
CA GLU A 170 26.38 -11.00 -1.50
C GLU A 170 25.94 -11.10 -0.04
N LYS A 171 25.32 -10.03 0.49
CA LYS A 171 24.77 -9.98 1.86
C LYS A 171 23.50 -10.83 2.05
N GLY A 172 22.98 -11.44 0.98
CA GLY A 172 21.81 -12.33 1.05
C GLY A 172 20.46 -11.60 1.12
N HIS A 173 20.40 -10.30 0.80
CA HIS A 173 19.15 -9.54 0.76
C HIS A 173 18.30 -9.84 -0.48
N MET A 174 18.91 -10.38 -1.54
CA MET A 174 18.23 -10.69 -2.82
C MET A 174 18.38 -12.17 -3.21
N PRO A 175 17.79 -13.11 -2.45
CA PRO A 175 17.99 -14.55 -2.65
C PRO A 175 17.48 -15.05 -4.02
N THR A 176 16.40 -14.47 -4.53
CA THR A 176 15.87 -14.82 -5.87
C THR A 176 16.84 -14.43 -6.98
N VAL A 177 17.36 -13.20 -6.94
CA VAL A 177 18.32 -12.71 -7.94
C VAL A 177 19.64 -13.50 -7.85
N LYS A 178 20.12 -13.76 -6.63
CA LYS A 178 21.28 -14.63 -6.39
C LYS A 178 21.12 -15.98 -7.09
N SER A 179 19.97 -16.65 -6.86
CA SER A 179 19.68 -17.94 -7.48
C SER A 179 19.61 -17.86 -9.01
N MET A 180 19.05 -16.79 -9.59
CA MET A 180 18.99 -16.59 -11.04
C MET A 180 20.39 -16.44 -11.67
N ILE A 181 21.29 -15.72 -11.01
CA ILE A 181 22.68 -15.54 -11.44
C ILE A 181 23.46 -16.85 -11.30
N GLU A 182 23.40 -17.51 -10.14
CA GLU A 182 24.15 -18.74 -9.87
C GLU A 182 23.69 -19.91 -10.77
N SER A 183 22.39 -19.99 -11.07
CA SER A 183 21.82 -20.98 -12.00
C SER A 183 22.10 -20.69 -13.48
N LYS A 184 22.74 -19.55 -13.80
CA LYS A 184 23.01 -19.08 -15.17
C LYS A 184 21.76 -18.96 -16.04
N THR A 185 20.59 -18.83 -15.43
CA THR A 185 19.35 -18.52 -16.16
C THR A 185 19.32 -17.06 -16.60
N HIS A 186 20.00 -16.19 -15.85
CA HIS A 186 20.11 -14.75 -16.13
C HIS A 186 21.56 -14.30 -16.02
N THR A 187 21.93 -13.30 -16.83
CA THR A 187 23.25 -12.66 -16.78
C THR A 187 23.11 -11.24 -16.28
N LEU A 188 23.88 -10.88 -15.26
CA LEU A 188 23.98 -9.49 -14.80
C LEU A 188 24.89 -8.71 -15.75
N LYS A 189 24.38 -7.61 -16.32
CA LYS A 189 25.16 -6.71 -17.17
C LYS A 189 25.22 -5.33 -16.55
N LYS A 190 26.43 -4.76 -16.48
CA LYS A 190 26.61 -3.37 -16.12
C LYS A 190 26.18 -2.48 -17.29
N TRP A 191 25.41 -1.44 -16.98
CA TRP A 191 25.04 -0.41 -17.92
C TRP A 191 25.59 0.92 -17.42
N GLU A 192 26.20 1.68 -18.32
CA GLU A 192 26.63 3.05 -18.05
C GLU A 192 25.67 3.97 -18.81
N THR A 193 25.04 4.90 -18.10
CA THR A 193 24.16 5.89 -18.72
C THR A 193 24.98 6.81 -19.61
N ASP A 194 24.30 7.58 -20.44
CA ASP A 194 24.94 8.74 -21.07
C ASP A 194 25.23 9.83 -20.02
N LEU A 195 25.41 11.08 -20.48
CA LEU A 195 25.65 12.22 -19.63
C LEU A 195 24.57 12.45 -18.56
N SER A 196 23.33 12.02 -18.80
CA SER A 196 22.21 12.20 -17.88
C SER A 196 21.79 10.87 -17.26
N SER A 197 22.28 10.60 -16.06
CA SER A 197 21.87 9.44 -15.25
C SER A 197 20.50 9.60 -14.56
N GLN A 198 19.66 10.52 -15.06
CA GLN A 198 18.40 10.87 -14.42
C GLN A 198 17.23 10.05 -14.99
N THR A 199 16.19 9.85 -14.17
CA THR A 199 15.04 8.99 -14.47
C THR A 199 14.41 9.33 -15.82
N GLY A 200 14.17 10.61 -16.12
CA GLY A 200 13.58 11.01 -17.40
C GLY A 200 14.42 10.62 -18.61
N ALA A 201 15.72 10.91 -18.61
CA ALA A 201 16.60 10.55 -19.73
C ALA A 201 16.73 9.02 -19.88
N SER A 202 16.80 8.30 -18.76
CA SER A 202 16.92 6.84 -18.75
C SER A 202 15.64 6.17 -19.27
N GLN A 203 14.46 6.60 -18.80
CA GLN A 203 13.18 6.04 -19.23
C GLN A 203 12.88 6.34 -20.70
N ALA A 204 13.18 7.55 -21.16
CA ALA A 204 13.09 7.90 -22.57
C ALA A 204 13.92 6.95 -23.45
N GLY A 205 15.18 6.70 -23.05
CA GLY A 205 16.07 5.77 -23.74
C GLY A 205 15.58 4.31 -23.71
N ILE A 206 15.03 3.84 -22.59
CA ILE A 206 14.50 2.47 -22.47
C ILE A 206 13.24 2.30 -23.32
N LEU A 207 12.29 3.23 -23.22
CA LEU A 207 10.94 3.07 -23.78
C LEU A 207 10.83 3.51 -25.25
N HIS A 208 11.61 4.51 -25.68
CA HIS A 208 11.54 5.03 -27.05
C HIS A 208 12.85 4.88 -27.81
N GLY A 209 13.92 4.35 -27.19
CA GLY A 209 15.24 4.29 -27.82
C GLY A 209 15.85 5.68 -28.08
N ASN A 210 15.22 6.74 -27.56
CA ASN A 210 15.54 8.13 -27.84
C ASN A 210 15.36 8.97 -26.58
N ASN A 211 16.42 9.62 -26.14
CA ASN A 211 16.42 10.56 -25.01
C ASN A 211 16.99 11.94 -25.40
N GLU A 212 16.95 12.27 -26.70
CA GLU A 212 17.53 13.49 -27.25
C GLU A 212 16.95 14.73 -26.56
N ASN A 213 17.84 15.69 -26.23
CA ASN A 213 17.51 16.96 -25.58
C ASN A 213 16.87 16.84 -24.17
N ILE A 214 16.91 15.67 -23.52
CA ILE A 214 16.55 15.50 -22.09
C ILE A 214 17.83 15.56 -21.25
N SER A 215 18.30 16.78 -20.98
CA SER A 215 19.59 16.99 -20.31
C SER A 215 19.55 16.74 -18.78
N ALA A 216 18.43 17.04 -18.13
CA ALA A 216 18.28 16.95 -16.68
C ALA A 216 16.79 16.87 -16.31
N PHE A 217 16.49 16.83 -15.02
CA PHE A 217 15.14 16.76 -14.47
C PHE A 217 14.42 18.08 -14.67
N ARG A 218 15.15 19.20 -14.65
CA ARG A 218 14.68 20.53 -15.04
C ARG A 218 15.74 21.27 -15.84
N TRP A 219 15.32 21.97 -16.88
CA TRP A 219 16.19 22.83 -17.69
C TRP A 219 15.39 24.01 -18.27
N ILE A 220 16.09 24.98 -18.85
CA ILE A 220 15.51 26.16 -19.48
C ILE A 220 15.72 26.07 -20.99
N GLU A 221 14.64 26.20 -21.76
CA GLU A 221 14.68 26.30 -23.21
C GLU A 221 14.68 27.77 -23.63
N LYS A 222 15.87 28.29 -23.93
CA LYS A 222 16.07 29.70 -24.29
C LYS A 222 15.30 30.11 -25.54
N GLU A 223 15.22 29.21 -26.53
CA GLU A 223 14.53 29.43 -27.80
C GLU A 223 13.01 29.48 -27.63
N ASN A 224 12.48 28.90 -26.55
CA ASN A 224 11.06 28.85 -26.21
C ASN A 224 10.72 29.86 -25.11
N ASP A 225 11.13 31.13 -25.27
CA ASP A 225 10.88 32.23 -24.33
C ASP A 225 11.33 31.91 -22.89
N ASN A 226 12.53 31.31 -22.76
CA ASN A 226 13.09 30.86 -21.47
C ASN A 226 12.15 29.93 -20.68
N GLN A 227 11.34 29.14 -21.37
CA GLN A 227 10.43 28.21 -20.74
C GLN A 227 11.18 27.16 -19.91
N ILE A 228 10.72 26.96 -18.67
CA ILE A 228 11.21 25.87 -17.83
C ILE A 228 10.55 24.57 -18.30
N MET A 229 11.39 23.59 -18.64
CA MET A 229 11.01 22.21 -18.91
C MET A 229 11.39 21.31 -17.75
N GLN A 230 10.64 20.23 -17.58
CA GLN A 230 10.89 19.28 -16.52
C GLN A 230 10.33 17.89 -16.83
N CYS A 231 11.00 16.86 -16.34
CA CYS A 231 10.54 15.46 -16.38
C CYS A 231 9.52 15.21 -15.27
N SER A 232 8.44 15.97 -15.23
CA SER A 232 7.31 15.76 -14.31
C SER A 232 6.12 16.63 -14.69
N GLY A 233 4.92 16.15 -14.34
CA GLY A 233 3.67 16.86 -14.62
C GLY A 233 3.17 16.63 -16.04
N ILE A 234 1.85 16.45 -16.14
CA ILE A 234 1.16 15.93 -17.33
C ILE A 234 1.47 16.75 -18.59
N SER A 235 1.47 18.08 -18.50
CA SER A 235 1.67 18.95 -19.67
C SER A 235 3.08 18.91 -20.24
N LYS A 236 4.10 18.86 -19.37
CA LYS A 236 5.51 18.89 -19.78
C LYS A 236 5.97 17.53 -20.28
N VAL A 237 5.57 16.47 -19.58
CA VAL A 237 5.86 15.10 -19.96
C VAL A 237 5.29 14.77 -21.33
N LYS A 238 4.04 15.18 -21.60
CA LYS A 238 3.44 14.98 -22.92
C LYS A 238 4.23 15.64 -24.05
N VAL A 239 4.67 16.90 -23.86
CA VAL A 239 5.50 17.61 -24.85
C VAL A 239 6.84 16.93 -25.05
N LEU A 240 7.45 16.38 -24.00
CA LEU A 240 8.69 15.62 -24.11
C LEU A 240 8.49 14.33 -24.87
N GLU A 241 7.43 13.59 -24.57
CA GLU A 241 7.09 12.33 -25.24
C GLU A 241 6.85 12.52 -26.73
N GLU A 242 6.08 13.55 -27.12
CA GLU A 242 5.85 13.93 -28.53
C GLU A 242 7.15 14.23 -29.29
N ARG A 243 8.22 14.65 -28.60
CA ARG A 243 9.53 14.96 -29.21
C ARG A 243 10.43 13.73 -29.36
N ILE A 244 10.32 12.76 -28.46
CA ILE A 244 11.20 11.56 -28.46
C ILE A 244 10.56 10.34 -29.15
N SER A 245 9.23 10.30 -29.21
CA SER A 245 8.49 9.20 -29.81
C SER A 245 8.58 9.22 -31.34
N ASP A 246 8.75 8.03 -31.93
CA ASP A 246 8.60 7.76 -33.36
C ASP A 246 7.31 6.96 -33.66
N GLY A 247 6.46 6.76 -32.65
CA GLY A 247 5.26 5.93 -32.71
C GLY A 247 5.51 4.43 -32.66
N ASN A 248 6.75 3.97 -32.49
CA ASN A 248 7.14 2.56 -32.40
C ASN A 248 7.87 2.25 -31.09
N GLY A 249 7.49 2.93 -30.01
CA GLY A 249 8.00 2.69 -28.67
C GLY A 249 7.81 1.25 -28.21
N LEU A 250 8.58 0.87 -27.19
CA LEU A 250 8.72 -0.50 -26.70
C LEU A 250 7.40 -1.19 -26.34
N LEU A 251 6.36 -0.43 -26.02
CA LEU A 251 5.07 -0.92 -25.51
C LEU A 251 3.93 -0.74 -26.53
N VAL A 252 4.21 -0.30 -27.76
CA VAL A 252 3.18 -0.01 -28.79
C VAL A 252 2.29 -1.21 -29.13
N ASP A 253 2.86 -2.42 -29.14
CA ASP A 253 2.15 -3.65 -29.51
C ASP A 253 1.44 -4.32 -28.32
N ASP A 254 0.33 -3.73 -27.85
CA ASP A 254 -0.50 -4.26 -26.75
C ASP A 254 0.30 -4.40 -25.42
N GLY A 255 1.25 -3.48 -25.23
CA GLY A 255 2.00 -3.30 -23.98
C GLY A 255 1.25 -2.46 -22.97
N ALA A 256 1.78 -2.39 -21.74
CA ALA A 256 1.16 -1.65 -20.65
C ALA A 256 2.22 -0.93 -19.84
N SER A 257 2.04 0.38 -19.62
CA SER A 257 2.98 1.22 -18.86
C SER A 257 2.41 1.52 -17.47
N ARG A 258 3.20 1.30 -16.42
CA ARG A 258 2.78 1.40 -15.01
C ARG A 258 3.80 2.19 -14.21
N SER A 259 3.38 3.32 -13.66
CA SER A 259 4.19 4.26 -12.87
C SER A 259 5.44 4.77 -13.58
N ASN A 260 5.40 4.81 -14.91
CA ASN A 260 6.46 5.40 -15.73
C ASN A 260 6.13 6.84 -16.07
N LEU A 261 7.18 7.59 -16.40
CA LEU A 261 7.09 8.96 -16.87
C LEU A 261 6.54 9.02 -18.31
N PHE A 262 6.96 8.10 -19.17
CA PHE A 262 6.53 8.00 -20.57
C PHE A 262 5.68 6.76 -20.81
N SER A 263 4.81 6.79 -21.82
CA SER A 263 3.95 5.66 -22.18
C SER A 263 4.72 4.55 -22.88
N GLY A 264 5.78 4.85 -23.64
CA GLY A 264 6.37 3.87 -24.56
C GLY A 264 5.44 3.54 -25.74
N ASP A 265 4.61 4.52 -26.14
CA ASP A 265 3.63 4.49 -27.24
C ASP A 265 2.44 3.53 -27.05
N THR A 266 2.13 3.13 -25.81
CA THR A 266 0.91 2.40 -25.48
C THR A 266 -0.24 3.32 -25.06
N ASP A 267 -1.48 2.88 -25.28
CA ASP A 267 -2.70 3.50 -24.77
C ASP A 267 -3.07 3.02 -23.35
N ASP A 268 -2.52 1.90 -22.88
CA ASP A 268 -2.73 1.36 -21.53
C ASP A 268 -1.69 1.91 -20.54
N VAL A 269 -1.94 3.13 -20.05
CA VAL A 269 -1.06 3.84 -19.12
C VAL A 269 -1.72 4.04 -17.75
N ILE A 270 -0.98 3.72 -16.69
CA ILE A 270 -1.31 4.13 -15.31
C ILE A 270 -0.07 4.85 -14.76
N VAL A 271 -0.16 6.18 -14.58
CA VAL A 271 0.91 7.01 -14.02
C VAL A 271 0.81 7.06 -12.50
#